data_AF-A0A7M7J7V8-F1
#
_entry.id   AF-A0A7M7J7V8-F1
#
_cell.length_a   1.000
_cell.length_b   1.000
_cell.length_c   1.000
_cell.angle_alpha   90.00
_cell.angle_beta   90.00
_cell.angle_gamma   90.00
#
_symmetry.space_group_name_H-M   'P 1'
#
loop_
_entity.id
_entity.type
_entity.pdbx_description
1 polymer ?
#
loop_
_entity_poly.entity_id
_entity_poly.type
_entity_poly.pdbx_seq_one_letter_code
_entity_poly.pdbx_strand_id
1 'polypeptide(L)'
;MNLQIISRVPRSFPMYYNISVCLPLLLLVLTATSVLAMKKAVDVAEENWKWLLADEWMVAFVAPWCPACRRMHEAWQEFSDFSENKGFTVAKVDITKNPGLSGRFMVTALPTIYHVSDGVFRQYRGARDLDSLISFIEQKKWEHIKPISKWKHPSSLQMTIVAKFFEWSYHIRAIHTYLVDQGIPYWASYCLFALATVIIGAVLGLMIVACLDYVFPGRPQEYQQAPEVTEREGSDLEEEEPSQGTTKIDRGDIKDKPDNKTNKKKSKKID
;
A
#
# COMPACT_ATOMS: atom_id res chain seq x y z
N MET A 1 54.56 31.98 -66.39
CA MET A 1 53.15 31.77 -65.98
C MET A 1 53.10 31.56 -64.48
N ASN A 2 52.07 32.10 -63.81
CA ASN A 2 51.67 31.91 -62.41
C ASN A 2 52.72 32.34 -61.34
N LEU A 3 52.68 33.52 -60.71
CA LEU A 3 51.69 34.20 -59.83
C LEU A 3 51.56 33.63 -58.40
N GLN A 4 51.52 34.57 -57.42
CA GLN A 4 50.87 34.49 -56.09
C GLN A 4 51.62 33.62 -55.03
N ILE A 5 51.78 33.96 -53.73
CA ILE A 5 51.17 34.98 -52.82
C ILE A 5 52.22 35.57 -51.85
N ILE A 6 52.02 36.83 -51.43
CA ILE A 6 52.71 37.48 -50.30
C ILE A 6 51.97 37.18 -48.97
N SER A 7 52.65 36.67 -47.95
CA SER A 7 52.26 36.94 -46.55
C SER A 7 53.44 36.84 -45.57
N ARG A 8 53.71 37.94 -44.86
CA ARG A 8 54.51 37.93 -43.62
C ARG A 8 53.58 37.56 -42.48
N VAL A 9 53.84 36.48 -41.76
CA VAL A 9 53.19 36.19 -40.46
C VAL A 9 54.22 36.46 -39.35
N PRO A 10 53.96 37.40 -38.42
CA PRO A 10 54.91 37.75 -37.38
C PRO A 10 54.87 36.77 -36.19
N ARG A 11 56.05 36.61 -35.58
CA ARG A 11 56.34 36.26 -34.17
C ARG A 11 55.19 35.66 -33.35
N SER A 12 55.41 34.39 -32.99
CA SER A 12 54.79 33.68 -31.87
C SER A 12 54.58 34.56 -30.62
N PHE A 13 53.33 34.89 -30.31
CA PHE A 13 52.94 35.50 -29.03
C PHE A 13 52.82 34.42 -27.93
N PRO A 14 53.10 34.75 -26.66
CA PRO A 14 53.24 33.75 -25.61
C PRO A 14 51.90 33.14 -25.19
N MET A 15 51.70 31.87 -25.56
CA MET A 15 50.58 31.01 -25.14
C MET A 15 50.34 31.01 -23.61
N TYR A 16 51.41 31.23 -22.84
CA TYR A 16 51.43 31.27 -21.37
C TYR A 16 50.56 32.38 -20.74
N TYR A 17 50.38 33.54 -21.40
CA TYR A 17 49.69 34.68 -20.80
C TYR A 17 48.17 34.44 -20.67
N ASN A 18 47.56 33.82 -21.69
CA ASN A 18 46.13 33.50 -21.67
C ASN A 18 45.80 32.40 -20.64
N ILE A 19 46.69 31.42 -20.45
CA ILE A 19 46.51 30.33 -19.47
C ILE A 19 46.52 30.90 -18.03
N SER A 20 47.43 31.84 -17.74
CA SER A 20 47.58 32.45 -16.41
C SER A 20 46.37 33.28 -15.97
N VAL A 21 45.61 33.86 -16.91
CA VAL A 21 44.40 34.65 -16.61
C VAL A 21 43.14 33.78 -16.62
N CYS A 22 43.05 32.79 -17.52
CA CYS A 22 41.91 31.89 -17.57
C CYS A 22 41.83 30.94 -16.37
N LEU A 23 42.95 30.45 -15.83
CA LEU A 23 42.94 29.52 -14.69
C LEU A 23 42.30 30.10 -13.40
N PRO A 24 42.67 31.30 -12.90
CA PRO A 24 42.02 31.89 -11.73
C PRO A 24 40.57 32.31 -12.01
N LEU A 25 40.24 32.75 -13.24
CA LEU A 25 38.87 33.08 -13.61
C LEU A 25 37.98 31.83 -13.62
N LEU A 26 38.48 30.72 -14.15
CA LEU A 26 37.82 29.41 -14.14
C LEU A 26 37.63 28.90 -12.71
N LEU A 27 38.66 29.00 -11.86
CA LEU A 27 38.56 28.68 -10.43
C LEU A 27 37.50 29.53 -9.72
N LEU A 28 37.45 30.84 -9.99
CA LEU A 28 36.46 31.74 -9.42
C LEU A 28 35.03 31.37 -9.85
N VAL A 29 34.83 31.01 -11.13
CA VAL A 29 33.54 30.50 -11.64
C VAL A 29 33.18 29.13 -11.02
N LEU A 30 34.13 28.21 -10.84
CA LEU A 30 33.90 26.94 -10.12
C LEU A 30 33.56 27.15 -8.63
N THR A 31 34.13 28.16 -7.97
CA THR A 31 33.73 28.50 -6.59
C THR A 31 32.38 29.20 -6.52
N ALA A 32 32.00 29.98 -7.53
CA ALA A 32 30.70 30.65 -7.56
C ALA A 32 29.53 29.68 -7.83
N THR A 33 29.75 28.63 -8.64
CA THR A 33 28.71 27.63 -8.94
C THR A 33 28.42 26.66 -7.79
N SER A 34 29.31 26.53 -6.80
CA SER A 34 29.11 25.61 -5.66
C SER A 34 28.19 26.17 -4.56
N VAL A 35 27.81 27.45 -4.60
CA VAL A 35 27.08 28.14 -3.52
C VAL A 35 25.55 28.09 -3.66
N LEU A 36 25.01 27.67 -4.81
CA LEU A 36 23.56 27.64 -5.09
C LEU A 36 22.98 26.23 -5.27
N ALA A 37 23.35 25.31 -4.39
CA ALA A 37 22.64 24.04 -4.22
C ALA A 37 21.49 24.21 -3.21
N MET A 38 20.38 24.83 -3.62
CA MET A 38 19.15 24.85 -2.81
C MET A 38 18.69 23.42 -2.50
N LYS A 39 18.62 23.07 -1.21
CA LYS A 39 18.36 21.70 -0.75
C LYS A 39 16.88 21.38 -0.77
N LYS A 40 16.43 20.90 -1.93
CA LYS A 40 15.09 20.37 -2.14
C LYS A 40 14.73 19.27 -1.12
N ALA A 41 13.47 19.28 -0.65
CA ALA A 41 12.89 18.29 0.26
C ALA A 41 13.31 16.84 -0.06
N VAL A 42 13.72 16.11 0.99
CA VAL A 42 14.34 14.78 0.90
C VAL A 42 13.39 13.78 0.23
N ASP A 43 13.88 13.07 -0.80
CA ASP A 43 13.15 11.96 -1.42
C ASP A 43 13.27 10.69 -0.56
N VAL A 44 12.12 10.19 -0.09
CA VAL A 44 12.03 8.96 0.72
C VAL A 44 11.45 7.81 -0.12
N ALA A 45 12.13 6.67 -0.04
CA ALA A 45 11.92 5.44 -0.79
C ALA A 45 11.91 4.20 0.13
N GLU A 46 11.58 3.03 -0.41
CA GLU A 46 11.43 1.78 0.35
C GLU A 46 12.74 1.33 1.05
N GLU A 47 13.90 1.82 0.61
CA GLU A 47 15.21 1.55 1.24
C GLU A 47 15.51 2.44 2.46
N ASN A 48 15.07 3.70 2.47
CA ASN A 48 15.52 4.72 3.44
C ASN A 48 14.42 5.21 4.40
N TRP A 49 13.14 4.80 4.24
CA TRP A 49 12.02 5.22 5.10
C TRP A 49 12.25 5.02 6.60
N LYS A 50 13.16 4.12 7.00
CA LYS A 50 13.51 3.89 8.40
C LYS A 50 14.15 5.12 9.07
N TRP A 51 14.74 6.05 8.31
CA TRP A 51 15.28 7.30 8.85
C TRP A 51 14.19 8.17 9.51
N LEU A 52 12.95 8.05 9.06
CA LEU A 52 11.78 8.70 9.67
C LEU A 52 11.51 8.26 11.13
N LEU A 53 12.16 7.20 11.61
CA LEU A 53 11.99 6.68 12.98
C LEU A 53 12.94 7.32 14.00
N ALA A 54 13.98 8.05 13.55
CA ALA A 54 15.01 8.59 14.42
C ALA A 54 14.69 10.03 14.87
N ASP A 55 14.65 10.97 13.91
CA ASP A 55 14.54 12.41 14.20
C ASP A 55 13.10 12.96 14.07
N GLU A 56 12.95 14.29 14.09
CA GLU A 56 11.69 14.96 13.74
C GLU A 56 11.58 15.19 12.23
N TRP A 57 10.51 14.65 11.62
CA TRP A 57 10.26 14.70 10.18
C TRP A 57 8.84 15.17 9.85
N MET A 58 8.73 15.94 8.78
CA MET A 58 7.47 16.25 8.09
C MET A 58 7.46 15.57 6.72
N VAL A 59 6.55 14.63 6.50
CA VAL A 59 6.56 13.73 5.34
C VAL A 59 5.28 13.89 4.54
N ALA A 60 5.39 14.34 3.28
CA ALA A 60 4.27 14.42 2.35
C ALA A 60 4.25 13.23 1.38
N PHE A 61 3.16 12.47 1.38
CA PHE A 61 2.87 11.46 0.37
C PHE A 61 2.16 12.13 -0.81
N VAL A 62 2.74 12.00 -2.01
CA VAL A 62 2.35 12.71 -3.23
C VAL A 62 2.36 11.79 -4.46
N ALA A 63 1.74 12.25 -5.55
CA ALA A 63 1.85 11.64 -6.87
C ALA A 63 1.83 12.72 -7.99
N PRO A 64 2.60 12.55 -9.08
CA PRO A 64 2.76 13.57 -10.13
C PRO A 64 1.46 13.90 -10.90
N TRP A 65 0.56 12.93 -11.03
CA TRP A 65 -0.74 13.10 -11.68
C TRP A 65 -1.77 13.83 -10.81
N CYS A 66 -1.55 13.96 -9.50
CA CYS A 66 -2.54 14.52 -8.59
C CYS A 66 -2.55 16.07 -8.62
N PRO A 67 -3.65 16.73 -9.03
CA PRO A 67 -3.71 18.19 -9.13
C PRO A 67 -3.65 18.89 -7.76
N ALA A 68 -4.11 18.23 -6.68
CA ALA A 68 -3.97 18.75 -5.32
C ALA A 68 -2.52 18.69 -4.82
N CYS A 69 -1.74 17.68 -5.22
CA CYS A 69 -0.30 17.62 -4.91
C CYS A 69 0.47 18.72 -5.62
N ARG A 70 0.14 19.03 -6.89
CA ARG A 70 0.81 20.10 -7.65
C ARG A 70 0.62 21.47 -7.00
N ARG A 71 -0.59 21.82 -6.55
CA ARG A 71 -0.85 23.09 -5.84
C ARG A 71 -0.11 23.24 -4.52
N MET A 72 0.18 22.13 -3.84
CA MET A 72 0.96 22.11 -2.60
C MET A 72 2.48 22.15 -2.85
N HIS A 73 2.94 21.93 -4.09
CA HIS A 73 4.36 21.68 -4.36
C HIS A 73 5.25 22.86 -3.98
N GLU A 74 4.85 24.07 -4.36
CA GLU A 74 5.57 25.32 -4.09
C GLU A 74 5.67 25.59 -2.58
N ALA A 75 4.54 25.62 -1.87
CA ALA A 75 4.50 25.76 -0.41
C ALA A 75 5.28 24.66 0.34
N TRP A 76 5.37 23.43 -0.20
CA TRP A 76 6.15 22.34 0.38
C TRP A 76 7.67 22.49 0.12
N GLN A 77 8.07 23.16 -0.97
CA GLN A 77 9.46 23.54 -1.20
C GLN A 77 9.88 24.68 -0.26
N GLU A 78 9.08 25.75 -0.18
CA GLU A 78 9.33 26.87 0.74
C GLU A 78 9.37 26.40 2.21
N PHE A 79 8.52 25.44 2.59
CA PHE A 79 8.55 24.83 3.92
C PHE A 79 9.79 23.97 4.16
N SER A 80 10.34 23.35 3.11
CA SER A 80 11.62 22.63 3.16
C SER A 80 12.77 23.60 3.41
N ASP A 81 12.81 24.71 2.67
CA ASP A 81 13.84 25.73 2.82
C ASP A 81 13.76 26.40 4.22
N PHE A 82 12.54 26.61 4.74
CA PHE A 82 12.32 27.07 6.11
C PHE A 82 12.83 26.09 7.19
N SER A 83 12.82 24.78 6.92
CA SER A 83 13.28 23.77 7.89
C SER A 83 14.79 23.81 8.14
N GLU A 84 15.57 24.46 7.26
CA GLU A 84 17.01 24.62 7.42
C GLU A 84 17.34 25.29 8.77
N ASN A 85 18.09 24.57 9.62
CA ASN A 85 18.50 24.99 10.96
C ASN A 85 17.37 25.07 12.02
N LYS A 86 16.14 24.65 11.71
CA LYS A 86 15.02 24.60 12.68
C LYS A 86 14.91 23.30 13.49
N GLY A 87 15.75 22.29 13.20
CA GLY A 87 15.82 21.05 13.98
C GLY A 87 14.85 19.93 13.56
N PHE A 88 14.12 20.10 12.45
CA PHE A 88 13.29 19.07 11.82
C PHE A 88 13.61 18.97 10.33
N THR A 89 13.29 17.84 9.69
CA THR A 89 13.57 17.63 8.25
C THR A 89 12.28 17.47 7.44
N VAL A 90 12.22 18.09 6.26
CA VAL A 90 11.09 17.96 5.32
C VAL A 90 11.41 16.92 4.24
N ALA A 91 10.50 15.95 4.11
CA ALA A 91 10.61 14.84 3.16
C ALA A 91 9.34 14.71 2.30
N LYS A 92 9.50 14.06 1.15
CA LYS A 92 8.41 13.70 0.23
C LYS A 92 8.53 12.24 -0.20
N VAL A 93 7.39 11.58 -0.38
CA VAL A 93 7.29 10.21 -0.87
C VAL A 93 6.43 10.21 -2.13
N ASP A 94 7.03 9.84 -3.27
CA ASP A 94 6.30 9.57 -4.50
C ASP A 94 5.74 8.13 -4.45
N ILE A 95 4.43 8.00 -4.24
CA ILE A 95 3.76 6.70 -4.15
C ILE A 95 3.67 5.98 -5.50
N THR A 96 3.94 6.66 -6.62
CA THR A 96 3.93 6.01 -7.94
C THR A 96 5.22 5.24 -8.21
N LYS A 97 6.33 5.67 -7.59
CA LYS A 97 7.61 4.96 -7.57
C LYS A 97 7.71 3.95 -6.42
N ASN A 98 7.06 4.25 -5.29
CA ASN A 98 7.12 3.46 -4.07
C ASN A 98 5.70 2.96 -3.66
N PRO A 99 5.12 1.97 -4.39
CA PRO A 99 3.80 1.45 -4.06
C PRO A 99 3.75 0.73 -2.70
N GLY A 100 4.86 0.12 -2.27
CA GLY A 100 5.00 -0.51 -0.95
C GLY A 100 4.75 0.46 0.20
N LEU A 101 5.45 1.60 0.20
CA LEU A 101 5.25 2.70 1.16
C LEU A 101 3.80 3.18 1.25
N SER A 102 3.06 3.23 0.14
CA SER A 102 1.63 3.61 0.15
C SER A 102 0.81 2.66 1.04
N GLY A 103 1.02 1.35 0.89
CA GLY A 103 0.41 0.34 1.76
C GLY A 103 0.94 0.39 3.20
N ARG A 104 2.27 0.57 3.37
CA ARG A 104 2.96 0.60 4.67
C ARG A 104 2.46 1.70 5.61
N PHE A 105 2.14 2.86 5.04
CA PHE A 105 1.64 4.03 5.74
C PHE A 105 0.11 4.18 5.66
N MET A 106 -0.59 3.21 5.05
CA MET A 106 -2.04 3.24 4.79
C MET A 106 -2.54 4.55 4.16
N VAL A 107 -1.85 5.00 3.11
CA VAL A 107 -2.17 6.25 2.41
C VAL A 107 -3.38 6.05 1.50
N THR A 108 -4.57 6.40 2.01
CA THR A 108 -5.83 6.25 1.27
C THR A 108 -6.18 7.46 0.39
N ALA A 109 -5.53 8.60 0.57
CA ALA A 109 -5.82 9.84 -0.15
C ALA A 109 -4.55 10.69 -0.32
N LEU A 110 -4.53 11.56 -1.34
CA LEU A 110 -3.41 12.44 -1.66
C LEU A 110 -3.81 13.93 -1.77
N PRO A 111 -2.92 14.87 -1.40
CA PRO A 111 -1.72 14.65 -0.59
C PRO A 111 -2.09 14.39 0.87
N THR A 112 -1.38 13.44 1.50
CA THR A 112 -1.45 13.15 2.93
C THR A 112 -0.11 13.51 3.56
N ILE A 113 -0.14 14.26 4.66
CA ILE A 113 1.06 14.68 5.39
C ILE A 113 1.07 13.99 6.76
N TYR A 114 2.24 13.48 7.15
CA TYR A 114 2.50 12.99 8.50
C TYR A 114 3.61 13.80 9.15
N HIS A 115 3.38 14.16 10.41
CA HIS A 115 4.42 14.53 11.36
C HIS A 115 4.96 13.27 12.01
N VAL A 116 6.27 13.21 12.21
CA VAL A 116 6.94 12.11 12.90
C VAL A 116 7.94 12.73 13.87
N SER A 117 7.97 12.29 15.11
CA SER A 117 9.13 12.49 15.99
C SER A 117 9.34 11.22 16.78
N ASP A 118 10.58 10.76 16.89
CA ASP A 118 10.96 9.58 17.70
C ASP A 118 10.15 8.31 17.31
N GLY A 119 9.86 8.16 16.01
CA GLY A 119 9.02 7.09 15.46
C GLY A 119 7.52 7.21 15.76
N VAL A 120 7.05 8.28 16.40
CA VAL A 120 5.63 8.52 16.67
C VAL A 120 5.00 9.31 15.51
N PHE A 121 4.26 8.59 14.65
CA PHE A 121 3.56 9.18 13.51
C PHE A 121 2.22 9.81 13.91
N ARG A 122 1.98 11.05 13.45
CA ARG A 122 0.76 11.84 13.67
C ARG A 122 0.28 12.38 12.32
N GLN A 123 -0.99 12.15 11.97
CA GLN A 123 -1.52 12.61 10.68
C GLN A 123 -1.84 14.11 10.73
N TYR A 124 -1.22 14.91 9.87
CA TYR A 124 -1.56 16.32 9.72
C TYR A 124 -2.88 16.47 8.94
N ARG A 125 -3.78 17.31 9.44
CA ARG A 125 -5.13 17.54 8.87
C ARG A 125 -5.47 19.03 8.67
N GLY A 126 -4.49 19.92 8.83
CA GLY A 126 -4.67 21.37 8.63
C GLY A 126 -4.66 21.77 7.16
N ALA A 127 -4.71 23.08 6.92
CA ALA A 127 -4.54 23.66 5.59
C ALA A 127 -3.10 23.44 5.07
N ARG A 128 -2.91 23.40 3.76
CA ARG A 128 -1.65 22.93 3.15
C ARG A 128 -0.76 24.07 2.65
N ASP A 129 -0.95 25.23 3.27
CA ASP A 129 -0.29 26.50 2.95
C ASP A 129 0.91 26.71 3.88
N LEU A 130 1.92 27.46 3.44
CA LEU A 130 3.19 27.63 4.15
C LEU A 130 3.00 28.02 5.63
N ASP A 131 2.26 29.09 5.90
CA ASP A 131 1.99 29.61 7.25
C ASP A 131 1.32 28.57 8.17
N SER A 132 0.47 27.71 7.59
CA SER A 132 -0.22 26.65 8.33
C SER A 132 0.71 25.50 8.70
N LEU A 133 1.73 25.22 7.89
CA LEU A 133 2.77 24.24 8.16
C LEU A 133 3.80 24.77 9.17
N ILE A 134 4.26 26.02 9.00
CA ILE A 134 5.17 26.69 9.94
C ILE A 134 4.53 26.79 11.32
N SER A 135 3.32 27.35 11.43
CA SER A 135 2.64 27.50 12.71
C SER A 135 2.25 26.16 13.37
N PHE A 136 2.25 25.05 12.62
CA PHE A 136 2.01 23.72 13.17
C PHE A 136 3.22 23.18 13.93
N ILE A 137 4.43 23.40 13.41
CA ILE A 137 5.69 23.03 14.08
C ILE A 137 6.03 24.02 15.19
N GLU A 138 6.05 25.33 14.91
CA GLU A 138 6.49 26.34 15.89
C GLU A 138 5.59 26.42 17.12
N GLN A 139 4.27 26.24 16.96
CA GLN A 139 3.31 26.23 18.07
C GLN A 139 3.05 24.80 18.60
N LYS A 140 3.86 23.82 18.17
CA LYS A 140 3.77 22.39 18.56
C LYS A 140 2.35 21.80 18.54
N LYS A 141 1.52 22.20 17.57
CA LYS A 141 0.11 21.76 17.46
C LYS A 141 -0.02 20.24 17.33
N TRP A 142 1.06 19.56 16.93
CA TRP A 142 1.17 18.11 16.90
C TRP A 142 1.02 17.44 18.28
N GLU A 143 1.33 18.11 19.40
CA GLU A 143 1.19 17.54 20.75
C GLU A 143 -0.28 17.16 21.06
N HIS A 144 -1.24 17.91 20.53
CA HIS A 144 -2.67 17.64 20.68
C HIS A 144 -3.23 16.62 19.67
N ILE A 145 -2.45 16.23 18.66
CA ILE A 145 -2.87 15.23 17.66
C ILE A 145 -2.58 13.83 18.19
N LYS A 146 -3.64 13.03 18.33
CA LYS A 146 -3.52 11.61 18.71
C LYS A 146 -2.63 10.87 17.70
N PRO A 147 -1.57 10.16 18.15
CA PRO A 147 -0.72 9.39 17.26
C PRO A 147 -1.48 8.21 16.64
N ILE A 148 -0.94 7.66 15.54
CA ILE A 148 -1.50 6.44 14.96
C ILE A 148 -1.43 5.28 15.95
N SER A 149 -2.40 4.36 15.87
CA SER A 149 -2.42 3.19 16.74
C SER A 149 -1.22 2.26 16.46
N LYS A 150 -0.66 1.63 17.50
CA LYS A 150 0.53 0.75 17.38
C LYS A 150 0.38 -0.35 16.32
N TRP A 151 -0.83 -0.87 16.11
CA TRP A 151 -1.13 -1.87 15.08
C TRP A 151 -1.00 -1.34 13.64
N LYS A 152 -1.25 -0.04 13.43
CA LYS A 152 -1.05 0.66 12.14
C LYS A 152 0.34 1.27 11.98
N HIS A 153 1.27 1.03 12.92
CA HIS A 153 2.61 1.56 12.85
C HIS A 153 3.39 0.93 11.67
N PRO A 154 4.18 1.69 10.88
CA PRO A 154 4.85 1.17 9.69
C PRO A 154 5.91 0.08 9.96
N SER A 155 6.43 -0.03 11.20
CA SER A 155 7.31 -1.15 11.58
C SER A 155 6.56 -2.42 12.02
N SER A 156 5.22 -2.42 12.05
CA SER A 156 4.46 -3.61 12.42
C SER A 156 4.52 -4.69 11.33
N LEU A 157 4.41 -5.95 11.76
CA LEU A 157 4.35 -7.10 10.84
C LEU A 157 3.12 -6.99 9.91
N GLN A 158 1.98 -6.53 10.43
CA GLN A 158 0.78 -6.27 9.62
C GLN A 158 1.03 -5.25 8.51
N MET A 159 1.63 -4.09 8.82
CA MET A 159 1.93 -3.08 7.79
C MET A 159 2.99 -3.57 6.79
N THR A 160 3.89 -4.47 7.20
CA THR A 160 4.87 -5.09 6.28
C THR A 160 4.18 -6.06 5.30
N ILE A 161 3.20 -6.85 5.76
CA ILE A 161 2.35 -7.69 4.88
C ILE A 161 1.55 -6.81 3.91
N VAL A 162 0.93 -5.72 4.40
CA VAL A 162 0.15 -4.80 3.55
C VAL A 162 1.04 -4.12 2.51
N ALA A 163 2.24 -3.65 2.89
CA ALA A 163 3.21 -3.07 1.96
C ALA A 163 3.57 -4.05 0.84
N LYS A 164 3.91 -5.29 1.19
CA LYS A 164 4.21 -6.34 0.20
C LYS A 164 3.00 -6.70 -0.66
N PHE A 165 1.79 -6.75 -0.12
CA PHE A 165 0.58 -6.97 -0.92
C PHE A 165 0.39 -5.88 -2.00
N PHE A 166 0.60 -4.61 -1.66
CA PHE A 166 0.53 -3.50 -2.63
C PHE A 166 1.64 -3.59 -3.69
N GLU A 167 2.86 -3.95 -3.28
CA GLU A 167 3.99 -4.17 -4.17
C GLU A 167 3.73 -5.33 -5.15
N TRP A 168 3.25 -6.48 -4.67
CA TRP A 168 2.86 -7.63 -5.51
C TRP A 168 1.71 -7.28 -6.48
N SER A 169 0.69 -6.56 -6.01
CA SER A 169 -0.42 -6.08 -6.84
C SER A 169 0.08 -5.17 -7.98
N TYR A 170 1.03 -4.28 -7.69
CA TYR A 170 1.68 -3.45 -8.70
C TYR A 170 2.47 -4.30 -9.72
N HIS A 171 3.25 -5.29 -9.28
CA HIS A 171 4.00 -6.17 -10.18
C HIS A 171 3.09 -7.00 -11.09
N ILE A 172 1.98 -7.54 -10.57
CA ILE A 172 0.97 -8.26 -11.38
C ILE A 172 0.41 -7.35 -12.48
N ARG A 173 0.08 -6.10 -12.15
CA ARG A 173 -0.37 -5.10 -13.13
C ARG A 173 0.72 -4.76 -14.15
N ALA A 174 1.97 -4.60 -13.72
CA ALA A 174 3.10 -4.31 -14.61
C ALA A 174 3.33 -5.46 -15.60
N ILE A 175 3.30 -6.72 -15.14
CA ILE A 175 3.38 -7.92 -16.00
C ILE A 175 2.21 -7.96 -16.99
N HIS A 176 0.98 -7.68 -16.53
CA HIS A 176 -0.18 -7.62 -17.42
C HIS A 176 0.01 -6.57 -18.54
N THR A 177 0.38 -5.34 -18.19
CA THR A 177 0.62 -4.28 -19.19
C THR A 177 1.74 -4.66 -20.14
N TYR A 178 2.86 -5.17 -19.62
CA TYR A 178 3.99 -5.64 -20.43
C TYR A 178 3.60 -6.75 -21.43
N LEU A 179 2.78 -7.73 -21.02
CA LEU A 179 2.26 -8.77 -21.91
C LEU A 179 1.40 -8.18 -23.05
N VAL A 180 0.54 -7.20 -22.73
CA VAL A 180 -0.29 -6.50 -23.73
C VAL A 180 0.57 -5.66 -24.67
N ASP A 181 1.62 -5.00 -24.17
CA ASP A 181 2.58 -4.22 -24.98
C ASP A 181 3.38 -5.12 -25.94
N GLN A 182 3.58 -6.40 -25.63
CA GLN A 182 4.12 -7.42 -26.55
C GLN A 182 3.08 -7.93 -27.58
N GLY A 183 1.88 -7.35 -27.64
CA GLY A 183 0.83 -7.67 -28.61
C GLY A 183 -0.13 -8.78 -28.19
N ILE A 184 -0.06 -9.27 -26.95
CA ILE A 184 -1.01 -10.29 -26.44
C ILE A 184 -2.37 -9.63 -26.17
N PRO A 185 -3.48 -10.17 -26.70
CA PRO A 185 -4.80 -9.59 -26.45
C PRO A 185 -5.23 -9.76 -24.99
N TYR A 186 -5.98 -8.78 -24.46
CA TYR A 186 -6.41 -8.73 -23.05
C TYR A 186 -7.07 -10.02 -22.53
N TRP A 187 -7.83 -10.75 -23.35
CA TRP A 187 -8.44 -12.00 -22.92
C TRP A 187 -7.39 -13.08 -22.60
N ALA A 188 -6.29 -13.13 -23.36
CA ALA A 188 -5.24 -14.13 -23.17
C ALA A 188 -4.40 -13.84 -21.92
N SER A 189 -4.11 -12.57 -21.62
CA SER A 189 -3.45 -12.20 -20.36
C SER A 189 -4.34 -12.56 -19.17
N TYR A 190 -5.65 -12.28 -19.20
CA TYR A 190 -6.57 -12.70 -18.13
C TYR A 190 -6.68 -14.23 -17.98
N CYS A 191 -6.72 -14.99 -19.08
CA CYS A 191 -6.69 -16.45 -19.03
C CYS A 191 -5.41 -16.98 -18.37
N LEU A 192 -4.24 -16.40 -18.67
CA LEU A 192 -2.97 -16.77 -18.05
C LEU A 192 -2.98 -16.50 -16.54
N PHE A 193 -3.45 -15.33 -16.10
CA PHE A 193 -3.56 -15.02 -14.67
C PHE A 193 -4.57 -15.92 -13.96
N ALA A 194 -5.72 -16.24 -14.59
CA ALA A 194 -6.72 -17.14 -14.02
C ALA A 194 -6.18 -18.58 -13.87
N LEU A 195 -5.43 -19.08 -14.84
CA LEU A 195 -4.78 -20.39 -14.74
C LEU A 195 -3.71 -20.40 -13.65
N ALA A 196 -2.90 -19.34 -13.55
CA ALA A 196 -1.90 -19.20 -12.50
C ALA A 196 -2.52 -19.15 -11.09
N THR A 197 -3.62 -18.40 -10.88
CA THR A 197 -4.29 -18.35 -9.56
C THR A 197 -4.97 -19.66 -9.19
N VAL A 198 -5.54 -20.40 -10.15
CA VAL A 198 -6.08 -21.75 -9.90
C VAL A 198 -4.98 -22.73 -9.50
N ILE A 199 -3.83 -22.73 -10.19
CA ILE A 199 -2.70 -23.61 -9.86
C ILE A 199 -2.15 -23.26 -8.47
N ILE A 200 -1.92 -21.97 -8.18
CA ILE A 200 -1.44 -21.52 -6.86
C ILE A 200 -2.45 -21.88 -5.76
N GLY A 201 -3.75 -21.70 -6.00
CA GLY A 201 -4.81 -22.07 -5.06
C GLY A 201 -4.87 -23.56 -4.79
N ALA A 202 -4.74 -24.41 -5.81
CA ALA A 202 -4.71 -25.86 -5.67
C ALA A 202 -3.47 -26.35 -4.89
N VAL A 203 -2.29 -25.80 -5.19
CA VAL A 203 -1.05 -26.12 -4.45
C VAL A 203 -1.15 -25.68 -3.00
N LEU A 204 -1.63 -24.46 -2.71
CA LEU A 204 -1.84 -23.99 -1.35
C LEU A 204 -2.87 -24.82 -0.59
N GLY A 205 -3.97 -25.22 -1.25
CA GLY A 205 -4.98 -26.10 -0.67
C GLY A 205 -4.41 -27.47 -0.29
N LEU A 206 -3.67 -28.11 -1.20
CA LEU A 206 -3.02 -29.40 -0.94
C LEU A 206 -1.99 -29.30 0.19
N MET A 207 -1.19 -28.22 0.21
CA MET A 207 -0.25 -27.94 1.30
C MET A 207 -0.95 -27.76 2.66
N ILE A 208 -2.12 -27.12 2.69
CA ILE A 208 -2.91 -26.97 3.92
C ILE A 208 -3.45 -28.32 4.40
N VAL A 209 -3.98 -29.16 3.50
CA VAL A 209 -4.45 -30.51 3.85
C VAL A 209 -3.30 -31.36 4.41
N ALA A 210 -2.15 -31.40 3.71
CA ALA A 210 -0.98 -32.14 4.17
C ALA A 210 -0.46 -31.64 5.55
N CYS A 211 -0.51 -30.34 5.81
CA CYS A 211 -0.19 -29.78 7.13
C CYS A 211 -1.22 -30.17 8.20
N LEU A 212 -2.51 -30.24 7.88
CA LEU A 212 -3.54 -30.67 8.81
C LEU A 212 -3.42 -32.16 9.15
N ASP A 213 -3.17 -33.01 8.16
CA ASP A 213 -2.93 -34.46 8.34
C ASP A 213 -1.68 -34.72 9.21
N TYR A 214 -0.66 -33.88 9.09
CA TYR A 214 0.55 -33.94 9.92
C TYR A 214 0.31 -33.49 11.38
N VAL A 215 -0.51 -32.45 11.60
CA VAL A 215 -0.78 -31.89 12.94
C VAL A 215 -1.85 -32.68 13.69
N PHE A 216 -2.83 -33.25 12.98
CA PHE A 216 -3.93 -34.02 13.53
C PHE A 216 -3.99 -35.42 12.89
N PRO A 217 -3.05 -36.32 13.21
CA PRO A 217 -3.10 -37.70 12.72
C PRO A 217 -4.41 -38.35 13.15
N GLY A 218 -5.22 -38.74 12.17
CA GLY A 218 -6.52 -39.37 12.41
C GLY A 218 -6.36 -40.65 13.23
N ARG A 219 -7.18 -40.83 14.28
CA ARG A 219 -7.23 -42.10 14.99
C ARG A 219 -7.70 -43.19 14.02
N PRO A 220 -7.04 -44.37 13.96
CA PRO A 220 -7.50 -45.46 13.12
C PRO A 220 -8.96 -45.82 13.46
N GLN A 221 -9.84 -45.85 12.45
CA GLN A 221 -11.15 -46.47 12.63
C GLN A 221 -10.99 -47.98 12.59
N GLU A 222 -11.25 -48.62 13.72
CA GLU A 222 -11.31 -50.08 13.82
C GLU A 222 -12.61 -50.56 13.17
N TYR A 223 -12.50 -51.13 11.97
CA TYR A 223 -13.62 -51.54 11.14
C TYR A 223 -14.20 -52.85 11.67
N GLN A 224 -15.26 -52.76 12.48
CA GLN A 224 -15.95 -53.94 13.02
C GLN A 224 -16.74 -54.66 11.92
N GLN A 225 -16.25 -55.84 11.53
CA GLN A 225 -16.93 -56.72 10.57
C GLN A 225 -18.23 -57.25 11.18
N ALA A 226 -19.35 -57.10 10.45
CA ALA A 226 -20.62 -57.75 10.79
C ALA A 226 -20.60 -59.21 10.30
N PRO A 227 -21.15 -60.18 11.05
CA PRO A 227 -21.04 -61.60 10.74
C PRO A 227 -21.99 -62.06 9.64
N GLU A 228 -21.52 -63.04 8.88
CA GLU A 228 -22.24 -63.82 7.87
C GLU A 228 -23.31 -64.72 8.52
N VAL A 229 -24.53 -64.74 7.98
CA VAL A 229 -25.59 -65.71 8.37
C VAL A 229 -26.27 -66.27 7.13
N THR A 230 -26.36 -67.60 7.11
CA THR A 230 -26.69 -68.46 5.96
C THR A 230 -28.19 -68.62 5.71
N GLU A 231 -28.51 -68.87 4.42
CA GLU A 231 -29.73 -69.36 3.76
C GLU A 231 -30.90 -69.92 4.59
N ARG A 232 -32.13 -69.64 4.12
CA ARG A 232 -33.18 -70.65 3.84
C ARG A 232 -34.25 -70.14 2.86
N GLU A 233 -34.93 -71.09 2.22
CA GLU A 233 -35.72 -70.98 0.97
C GLU A 233 -37.12 -70.34 1.12
N GLY A 234 -37.72 -69.89 0.01
CA GLY A 234 -39.18 -70.00 -0.18
C GLY A 234 -39.95 -68.87 -0.90
N SER A 235 -40.40 -69.16 -2.14
CA SER A 235 -41.61 -68.66 -2.84
C SER A 235 -41.88 -67.14 -3.06
N ASP A 236 -41.82 -66.76 -4.33
CA ASP A 236 -42.87 -66.12 -5.15
C ASP A 236 -43.46 -64.72 -4.83
N LEU A 237 -43.02 -63.78 -5.69
CA LEU A 237 -43.78 -62.77 -6.46
C LEU A 237 -44.88 -61.87 -5.82
N GLU A 238 -44.58 -60.57 -5.94
CA GLU A 238 -45.44 -59.47 -6.42
C GLU A 238 -46.51 -58.79 -5.50
N GLU A 239 -46.18 -57.51 -5.22
CA GLU A 239 -47.02 -56.30 -5.29
C GLU A 239 -47.92 -55.81 -4.11
N GLU A 240 -47.78 -54.49 -3.92
CA GLU A 240 -48.58 -53.44 -3.24
C GLU A 240 -48.92 -53.49 -1.72
N GLU A 241 -48.50 -52.40 -1.04
CA GLU A 241 -49.20 -51.56 0.00
C GLU A 241 -50.08 -52.24 1.09
N PRO A 242 -50.08 -51.76 2.37
CA PRO A 242 -50.16 -50.33 2.67
C PRO A 242 -49.52 -49.82 4.00
N SER A 243 -49.78 -48.55 4.29
CA SER A 243 -49.44 -47.76 5.48
C SER A 243 -49.95 -48.25 6.87
N GLN A 244 -49.33 -47.68 7.93
CA GLN A 244 -49.74 -47.64 9.37
C GLN A 244 -49.48 -48.93 10.20
N GLY A 245 -49.08 -48.88 11.49
CA GLY A 245 -48.70 -47.75 12.35
C GLY A 245 -48.68 -48.11 13.87
N THR A 246 -48.09 -47.21 14.68
CA THR A 246 -48.13 -47.05 16.17
C THR A 246 -47.09 -47.83 17.02
N THR A 247 -46.48 -47.25 18.08
CA THR A 247 -47.16 -46.64 19.26
C THR A 247 -46.40 -45.51 20.00
N LYS A 248 -47.23 -44.62 20.56
CA LYS A 248 -47.07 -43.43 21.45
C LYS A 248 -46.09 -43.57 22.64
N ILE A 249 -45.68 -42.49 23.33
CA ILE A 249 -46.31 -41.81 24.51
C ILE A 249 -45.37 -40.62 24.88
N ASP A 250 -45.72 -39.41 25.36
CA ASP A 250 -46.96 -38.64 25.68
C ASP A 250 -46.63 -37.10 25.48
N ARG A 251 -47.57 -36.17 25.18
CA ARG A 251 -48.38 -35.29 26.06
C ARG A 251 -47.59 -34.22 26.87
N GLY A 252 -47.96 -32.93 26.92
CA GLY A 252 -49.07 -32.15 26.32
C GLY A 252 -48.75 -30.63 26.38
N ASP A 253 -49.21 -29.77 25.46
CA ASP A 253 -50.55 -29.18 25.26
C ASP A 253 -50.84 -27.88 26.03
N ILE A 254 -51.13 -26.77 25.30
CA ILE A 254 -52.28 -25.84 25.45
C ILE A 254 -52.14 -24.62 24.50
N LYS A 255 -52.94 -24.64 23.40
CA LYS A 255 -53.89 -23.61 22.86
C LYS A 255 -53.76 -22.11 23.24
N ASP A 256 -54.20 -21.11 22.47
CA ASP A 256 -54.61 -20.96 21.05
C ASP A 256 -54.72 -19.43 20.68
N LYS A 257 -54.94 -19.14 19.38
CA LYS A 257 -55.30 -17.87 18.68
C LYS A 257 -56.49 -17.05 19.30
N PRO A 258 -56.94 -15.85 18.78
CA PRO A 258 -56.53 -15.08 17.56
C PRO A 258 -56.50 -13.51 17.62
N ASP A 259 -56.09 -12.90 16.48
CA ASP A 259 -56.51 -11.63 15.83
C ASP A 259 -56.88 -10.34 16.61
N ASN A 260 -56.31 -9.18 16.22
CA ASN A 260 -56.98 -8.14 15.38
C ASN A 260 -56.10 -6.86 15.17
N LYS A 261 -56.40 -6.07 14.14
CA LYS A 261 -55.80 -4.78 13.73
C LYS A 261 -56.33 -3.57 14.52
N THR A 262 -55.63 -2.43 14.34
CA THR A 262 -56.11 -1.02 14.55
C THR A 262 -56.31 -0.59 16.02
N ASN A 263 -55.71 0.49 16.56
CA ASN A 263 -55.78 1.87 16.05
C ASN A 263 -54.80 2.84 16.78
N LYS A 264 -54.03 3.60 16.00
CA LYS A 264 -53.91 5.08 16.02
C LYS A 264 -54.09 5.88 17.35
N LYS A 265 -53.06 6.72 17.61
CA LYS A 265 -53.06 8.15 18.08
C LYS A 265 -52.86 8.53 19.58
N LYS A 266 -52.03 9.58 19.72
CA LYS A 266 -51.89 10.62 20.79
C LYS A 266 -51.13 10.25 22.08
N SER A 267 -49.95 10.81 22.37
CA SER A 267 -49.54 12.23 22.58
C SER A 267 -49.48 12.67 24.05
N LYS A 268 -48.25 12.79 24.58
CA LYS A 268 -47.72 13.64 25.69
C LYS A 268 -46.18 13.46 25.60
N LYS A 269 -45.26 14.44 25.50
CA LYS A 269 -45.16 15.87 25.89
C LYS A 269 -45.26 16.10 27.40
N ILE A 270 -44.45 17.04 27.92
CA ILE A 270 -44.08 17.35 29.32
C ILE A 270 -42.79 16.57 29.67
N ASP A 271 -41.62 17.20 29.88
CA ASP A 271 -41.22 18.63 29.79
C ASP A 271 -39.85 18.78 29.10
#